data_AF-A0A1V4ZC83-F1
#
_entry.id   AF-A0A1V4ZC83-F1
#
_cell.length_a   1.000
_cell.length_b   1.000
_cell.length_c   1.000
_cell.angle_alpha   90.00
_cell.angle_beta   90.00
_cell.angle_gamma   90.00
#
_symmetry.space_group_name_H-M   'P 1'
#
loop_
_entity.id
_entity.type
_entity.pdbx_description
1 polymer ?
#
loop_
_entity_poly.entity_id
_entity_poly.type
_entity_poly.pdbx_seq_one_letter_code
_entity_poly.pdbx_strand_id
1 'polypeptide(L)'
;MTAPNEGMKNELERMSPRPRLIDVMVADRRDGSFDLVYVFQDGHGIKDLRCVFQDGEELESISSLYSGALYMEKEAAEMFGVRFKGVDGLFLLDEASPKAPLRLPRKEVGKDG
;
A
#
# COMPACT_ATOMS: atom_id res chain seq x y z
N MET A 1 -7.78 -12.54 -1.38
CA MET A 1 -7.88 -12.68 -2.85
C MET A 1 -6.87 -11.71 -3.44
N THR A 2 -6.07 -12.10 -4.43
CA THR A 2 -5.07 -11.19 -5.04
C THR A 2 -5.72 -10.50 -6.24
N ALA A 3 -5.92 -9.18 -6.16
CA ALA A 3 -6.46 -8.39 -7.27
C ALA A 3 -5.35 -7.53 -7.89
N PRO A 4 -5.38 -7.25 -9.20
CA PRO A 4 -4.58 -6.18 -9.78
C PRO A 4 -4.89 -4.85 -9.09
N ASN A 5 -3.93 -3.92 -9.06
CA ASN A 5 -4.03 -2.63 -8.36
C ASN A 5 -5.29 -1.83 -8.73
N GLU A 6 -5.62 -1.67 -10.03
CA GLU A 6 -6.88 -1.02 -10.46
C GLU A 6 -8.15 -1.81 -10.08
N GLY A 7 -8.03 -3.10 -9.80
CA GLY A 7 -9.14 -3.95 -9.37
C GLY A 7 -9.62 -3.67 -7.95
N MET A 8 -8.75 -3.17 -7.07
CA MET A 8 -9.04 -3.05 -5.63
C MET A 8 -10.08 -1.98 -5.31
N LYS A 9 -9.88 -0.75 -5.80
CA LYS A 9 -10.82 0.36 -5.58
C LYS A 9 -12.19 0.02 -6.17
N ASN A 10 -12.20 -0.52 -7.38
CA ASN A 10 -13.41 -0.99 -8.05
C ASN A 10 -14.14 -2.10 -7.26
N GLU A 11 -13.41 -3.03 -6.63
CA GLU A 11 -13.99 -4.05 -5.76
C GLU A 11 -14.63 -3.43 -4.52
N LEU A 12 -13.95 -2.48 -3.88
CA LEU A 12 -14.46 -1.75 -2.71
C LEU A 12 -15.68 -0.87 -3.02
N GLU A 13 -15.75 -0.28 -4.21
CA GLU A 13 -16.91 0.48 -4.68
C GLU A 13 -18.16 -0.40 -4.83
N ARG A 14 -17.98 -1.67 -5.17
CA ARG A 14 -19.09 -2.64 -5.33
C ARG A 14 -19.54 -3.27 -4.01
N MET A 15 -18.76 -3.15 -2.93
CA MET A 15 -19.11 -3.76 -1.64
C MET A 15 -20.24 -3.01 -0.94
N SER A 16 -21.31 -3.74 -0.61
CA SER A 16 -22.46 -3.22 0.16
C SER A 16 -22.96 -4.27 1.17
N PRO A 17 -23.08 -3.94 2.47
CA PRO A 17 -22.64 -2.68 3.08
C PRO A 17 -21.11 -2.53 2.97
N ARG A 18 -20.64 -1.28 2.92
CA ARG A 18 -19.21 -0.99 2.88
C ARG A 18 -18.55 -1.47 4.17
N PRO A 19 -17.48 -2.29 4.12
CA PRO A 19 -16.82 -2.77 5.32
C PRO A 19 -16.03 -1.62 5.99
N ARG A 20 -15.70 -1.74 7.27
CA ARG A 20 -14.91 -0.74 8.00
C ARG A 20 -13.43 -0.95 7.71
N LEU A 21 -12.74 0.05 7.17
CA LEU A 21 -11.27 0.03 7.07
C LEU A 21 -10.64 0.02 8.48
N ILE A 22 -9.72 -0.91 8.70
CA ILE A 22 -8.92 -1.02 9.92
C ILE A 22 -7.51 -0.51 9.66
N ASP A 23 -6.86 -0.98 8.61
CA ASP A 23 -5.44 -0.75 8.37
C ASP A 23 -5.07 -0.80 6.88
N VAL A 24 -3.97 -0.13 6.51
CA VAL A 24 -3.30 -0.21 5.20
C VAL A 24 -1.82 -0.44 5.45
N MET A 25 -1.31 -1.59 5.00
CA MET A 25 0.07 -1.99 5.22
C MET A 25 0.78 -2.31 3.90
N VAL A 26 2.09 -2.09 3.88
CA VAL A 26 2.97 -2.48 2.79
C VAL A 26 4.03 -3.46 3.30
N ALA A 27 4.35 -4.48 2.52
CA ALA A 27 5.48 -5.37 2.77
C ALA A 27 6.38 -5.48 1.54
N ASP A 28 7.67 -5.19 1.70
CA ASP A 28 8.69 -5.37 0.67
C ASP A 28 9.07 -6.86 0.55
N ARG A 29 9.00 -7.42 -0.67
CA ARG A 29 9.28 -8.84 -0.93
C ARG A 29 10.76 -9.13 -1.25
N ARG A 30 11.63 -8.12 -1.27
CA ARG A 30 13.07 -8.19 -1.63
C ARG A 30 13.38 -8.56 -3.09
N ASP A 31 12.39 -9.03 -3.84
CA ASP A 31 12.51 -9.42 -5.26
C ASP A 31 12.17 -8.29 -6.24
N GLY A 32 11.96 -7.08 -5.73
CA GLY A 32 11.54 -5.91 -6.51
C GLY A 32 10.03 -5.64 -6.47
N SER A 33 9.25 -6.56 -5.89
CA SER A 33 7.81 -6.40 -5.68
C SER A 33 7.44 -6.08 -4.23
N PHE A 34 6.20 -5.63 -4.04
CA PHE A 34 5.61 -5.29 -2.76
C PHE A 34 4.22 -5.90 -2.64
N ASP A 35 3.81 -6.23 -1.42
CA ASP A 35 2.41 -6.43 -1.07
C ASP A 35 1.83 -5.12 -0.56
N LEU A 36 0.68 -4.72 -1.09
CA LEU A 36 -0.24 -3.75 -0.47
C LEU A 36 -1.41 -4.53 0.10
N VAL A 37 -1.68 -4.35 1.40
CA VAL A 37 -2.76 -5.06 2.09
C VAL A 37 -3.66 -4.07 2.78
N TYR A 38 -4.95 -4.12 2.44
CA TYR A 38 -5.99 -3.40 3.15
C TYR A 38 -6.74 -4.36 4.06
N VAL A 39 -6.87 -4.01 5.33
CA VAL A 39 -7.58 -4.80 6.33
C VAL A 39 -8.90 -4.15 6.64
N PHE A 40 -9.97 -4.93 6.58
CA PHE A 40 -11.32 -4.47 6.83
C PHE A 40 -12.04 -5.34 7.85
N GLN A 41 -13.04 -4.77 8.51
CA GLN A 41 -14.01 -5.50 9.31
C GLN A 41 -15.40 -5.38 8.68
N ASP A 42 -16.05 -6.51 8.43
CA ASP A 42 -17.46 -6.58 8.04
C ASP A 42 -18.30 -7.32 9.09
N GLY A 43 -19.58 -7.56 8.80
CA GLY A 43 -20.49 -8.29 9.70
C GLY A 43 -20.10 -9.76 9.93
N HIS A 44 -19.07 -10.27 9.24
CA HIS A 44 -18.58 -11.64 9.32
C HIS A 44 -17.16 -11.75 9.88
N GLY A 45 -16.51 -10.62 10.23
CA GLY A 45 -15.20 -10.59 10.88
C GLY A 45 -14.18 -9.71 10.16
N ILE A 46 -12.89 -9.98 10.41
CA ILE A 46 -11.76 -9.27 9.81
C ILE A 46 -11.35 -9.98 8.52
N LYS A 47 -11.16 -9.22 7.45
CA LYS A 47 -10.76 -9.70 6.12
C LYS A 47 -9.67 -8.80 5.57
N ASP A 48 -8.87 -9.36 4.67
CA ASP A 48 -7.83 -8.61 3.95
C ASP A 48 -8.03 -8.67 2.43
N LEU A 49 -7.71 -7.58 1.76
CA LEU A 49 -7.57 -7.49 0.30
C LEU A 49 -6.11 -7.17 -0.02
N ARG A 50 -5.50 -7.96 -0.92
CA ARG A 50 -4.07 -7.87 -1.24
C ARG A 50 -3.86 -7.57 -2.71
N CYS A 51 -2.90 -6.70 -3.01
CA CYS A 51 -2.37 -6.50 -4.35
C CYS A 51 -0.85 -6.60 -4.31
N VAL A 52 -0.29 -7.22 -5.36
CA VAL A 52 1.15 -7.25 -5.59
C VAL A 52 1.46 -6.27 -6.71
N PHE A 53 2.45 -5.41 -6.49
CA PHE A 53 2.88 -4.40 -7.46
C PHE A 53 4.41 -4.28 -7.48
N GLN A 54 4.96 -3.79 -8.59
CA GLN A 54 6.39 -3.54 -8.74
C GLN A 54 6.80 -2.17 -8.19
N ASP A 55 8.07 -2.04 -7.82
CA ASP A 55 8.66 -0.75 -7.46
C ASP A 55 8.45 0.29 -8.56
N GLY A 56 8.04 1.50 -8.17
CA GLY A 56 7.74 2.58 -9.10
C GLY A 56 6.36 2.51 -9.77
N GLU A 57 5.55 1.46 -9.57
CA GLU A 57 4.14 1.52 -9.98
C GLU A 57 3.38 2.60 -9.20
N GLU A 58 2.39 3.22 -9.85
CA GLU A 58 1.50 4.20 -9.22
C GLU A 58 0.17 3.55 -8.86
N LEU A 59 -0.22 3.66 -7.60
CA LEU A 59 -1.35 2.99 -6.98
C LEU A 59 -2.60 3.86 -6.94
N GLU A 60 -3.77 3.25 -7.06
CA GLU A 60 -5.03 3.95 -6.83
C GLU A 60 -5.25 4.15 -5.33
N SER A 61 -5.46 5.40 -4.91
CA SER A 61 -5.86 5.71 -3.53
C SER A 61 -7.33 5.33 -3.30
N ILE A 62 -7.62 4.77 -2.12
CA ILE A 62 -9.00 4.51 -1.67
C ILE A 62 -9.51 5.61 -0.72
N SER A 63 -8.77 6.71 -0.56
CA SER A 63 -9.13 7.82 0.33
C SER A 63 -10.48 8.47 0.02
N SER A 64 -10.94 8.41 -1.23
CA SER A 64 -12.27 8.85 -1.64
C SER A 64 -13.40 7.96 -1.10
N LEU A 65 -13.09 6.71 -0.75
CA LEU A 65 -14.03 5.75 -0.14
C LEU A 65 -13.88 5.72 1.39
N TYR A 66 -12.65 5.91 1.88
CA TYR A 66 -12.28 5.87 3.29
C TYR A 66 -11.33 7.01 3.60
N SER A 67 -11.83 8.13 4.13
CA SER A 67 -10.99 9.31 4.39
C SER A 67 -9.77 9.03 5.27
N GLY A 68 -9.87 8.07 6.20
CA GLY A 68 -8.75 7.62 7.03
C GLY A 68 -7.61 6.96 6.26
N ALA A 69 -7.88 6.39 5.07
CA ALA A 69 -6.85 5.77 4.24
C ALA A 69 -5.78 6.76 3.80
N LEU A 70 -6.11 8.06 3.67
CA LEU A 70 -5.14 9.09 3.26
C LEU A 70 -3.89 9.09 4.14
N TYR A 71 -4.04 8.97 5.46
CA TYR A 71 -2.90 9.00 6.37
C TYR A 71 -2.09 7.71 6.34
N MET A 72 -2.75 6.56 6.21
CA MET A 72 -2.07 5.27 6.14
C MET A 72 -1.35 5.09 4.79
N GLU A 73 -1.94 5.57 3.70
CA GLU A 73 -1.32 5.62 2.37
C GLU A 73 -0.12 6.59 2.36
N LYS A 74 -0.19 7.71 3.07
CA LYS A 74 0.96 8.62 3.28
C LYS A 74 2.07 7.95 4.08
N GLU A 75 1.75 7.30 5.19
CA GLU A 75 2.72 6.54 5.96
C GLU A 75 3.39 5.47 5.09
N ALA A 76 2.62 4.70 4.32
CA ALA A 76 3.16 3.73 3.39
C ALA A 76 4.10 4.38 2.35
N ALA A 77 3.70 5.51 1.77
CA ALA A 77 4.50 6.26 0.80
C ALA A 77 5.83 6.72 1.39
N GLU A 78 5.85 7.20 2.62
CA GLU A 78 7.09 7.62 3.29
C GLU A 78 7.97 6.45 3.72
N MET A 79 7.37 5.42 4.33
CA MET A 79 8.11 4.30 4.90
C MET A 79 8.69 3.38 3.83
N PHE A 80 8.00 3.23 2.70
CA PHE A 80 8.36 2.28 1.64
C PHE A 80 8.59 2.94 0.27
N GLY A 81 8.41 4.25 0.13
CA GLY A 81 8.59 4.93 -1.16
C GLY A 81 7.56 4.52 -2.22
N VAL A 82 6.39 4.01 -1.81
CA VAL A 82 5.29 3.66 -2.72
C VAL A 82 4.56 4.93 -3.16
N ARG A 83 3.88 4.88 -4.31
CA ARG A 83 3.19 6.06 -4.86
C ARG A 83 1.71 5.80 -4.98
N PHE A 84 0.89 6.70 -4.45
CA PHE A 84 -0.56 6.68 -4.63
C PHE A 84 -1.00 7.95 -5.38
N LYS A 85 -1.93 7.81 -6.33
CA LYS A 85 -2.45 8.95 -7.10
C LYS A 85 -3.06 10.01 -6.18
N GLY A 86 -2.56 11.23 -6.27
CA GLY A 86 -3.06 12.38 -5.51
C GLY A 86 -2.70 12.38 -4.02
N VAL A 87 -1.78 11.51 -3.60
CA VAL A 87 -1.27 11.46 -2.22
C VAL A 87 0.16 12.00 -2.20
N ASP A 88 0.29 13.27 -1.81
CA ASP A 88 1.57 13.98 -1.76
C ASP A 88 1.87 14.55 -0.36
N GLY A 89 3.16 14.87 -0.15
CA GLY A 89 3.68 15.54 1.03
C GLY A 89 4.03 14.59 2.18
N LEU A 90 4.72 15.14 3.18
CA LEU A 90 5.18 14.39 4.34
C LEU A 90 4.06 14.21 5.39
N PHE A 91 4.20 13.17 6.23
CA PHE A 91 3.31 12.84 7.35
C PHE A 91 4.08 12.53 8.63
N LEU A 92 4.98 11.54 8.62
CA LEU A 92 5.77 11.10 9.77
C LEU A 92 7.24 11.53 9.67
N LEU A 93 7.80 11.55 8.47
CA LEU A 93 9.21 11.88 8.24
C LEU A 93 9.41 13.38 8.03
N ASP A 94 10.63 13.84 8.31
CA ASP A 94 11.12 15.17 7.92
C ASP A 94 12.13 15.07 6.77
N GLU A 95 12.63 16.21 6.29
CA GLU A 95 13.60 16.27 5.19
C GLU A 95 14.96 15.62 5.53
N ALA A 96 15.30 15.52 6.82
CA ALA A 96 16.55 14.92 7.29
C ALA A 96 16.45 13.40 7.46
N SER A 97 15.24 12.86 7.46
CA SER A 97 14.97 11.45 7.68
C SER A 97 15.47 10.58 6.51
N PRO A 98 15.87 9.32 6.77
CA PRO A 98 16.18 8.38 5.70
C PRO A 98 14.99 8.20 4.76
N LYS A 99 15.25 8.12 3.45
CA LYS A 99 14.21 7.84 2.45
C LYS A 99 13.77 6.38 2.55
N ALA A 100 12.46 6.15 2.61
CA ALA A 100 11.86 4.80 2.61
C ALA A 100 12.53 3.84 3.63
N PRO A 101 12.56 4.21 4.92
CA PRO A 101 13.36 3.53 5.96
C PRO A 101 12.99 2.05 6.20
N LEU A 102 11.80 1.61 5.77
CA LEU A 102 11.36 0.22 5.92
C LEU A 102 11.62 -0.65 4.68
N ARG A 103 12.25 -0.11 3.63
CA ARG A 103 12.68 -0.93 2.49
C ARG A 103 13.75 -1.93 2.91
N LEU A 104 13.66 -3.12 2.35
CA LEU A 104 14.65 -4.16 2.58
C LEU A 104 15.83 -3.95 1.62
N PRO A 105 17.07 -4.26 2.04
CA PRO A 105 18.20 -4.30 1.11
C PRO A 105 17.88 -5.23 -0.06
N ARG A 106 18.06 -4.75 -1.29
CA ARG A 106 17.90 -5.57 -2.49
C ARG A 106 18.99 -6.66 -2.48
N LYS A 107 18.66 -7.88 -2.89
CA LYS A 107 19.70 -8.89 -3.15
C LYS A 107 20.57 -8.38 -4.29
N GLU A 108 21.88 -8.29 -4.09
CA GLU A 108 22.80 -8.10 -5.21
C GLU A 108 22.58 -9.24 -6.20
N VAL A 109 22.27 -8.91 -7.44
CA VAL A 109 22.34 -9.90 -8.53
C VAL A 109 23.81 -10.27 -8.63
N GLY A 110 24.14 -11.52 -8.30
CA GLY A 110 25.50 -12.03 -8.38
C GLY A 110 26.11 -11.64 -9.72
N LYS A 111 27.18 -10.85 -9.69
CA LYS A 111 28.10 -10.71 -10.82
C LYS A 111 28.90 -12.00 -10.90
N ASP A 112 28.26 -13.09 -11.32
CA ASP A 112 28.99 -14.27 -11.75
C ASP A 112 29.44 -13.97 -13.18
N GLY A 113 30.70 -13.54 -13.27
CA GLY A 113 31.46 -13.41 -14.52
C GLY A 113 32.01 -14.74 -15.01
#